data_AF-A0A813G3U5-F1
#
_entry.id   AF-A0A813G3U5-F1
#
_cell.length_a   1.000
_cell.length_b   1.000
_cell.length_c   1.000
_cell.angle_alpha   90.00
_cell.angle_beta   90.00
_cell.angle_gamma   90.00
#
_symmetry.space_group_name_H-M   'P 1'
#
loop_
_entity.id
_entity.type
_entity.pdbx_description
1 polymer ?
#
loop_
_entity_poly.entity_id
_entity_poly.type
_entity_poly.pdbx_seq_one_letter_code
_entity_poly.pdbx_strand_id
1 'polypeptide(L)'
;AQGYGLTETMGGCITNSGVDYLKHPTSCGKPIPFLVKVVIKDPATGKVLGDGARGEICIGGPLLMKGYNNRLEDTQKAIDEEGMFHTGDVGKIEGGFIYILDRLKDIIIRGGENIDCSEVEAAIYQHPAVRECCVFGLPDERLGEVVGAAVWLQGSPNPSPAELEGHSRKLLANFKVPEGANIFIHTEELPKGPTGKIAKKDVAQKQLGALASENLSTGTALRAATAAAAIAIVTEESENHPQQQKLRGGSSLSASVTCKPEVVKYETFVEKVLKQELRRSLDEFRRDSAVVEQVQELRHNIDLLLKDNVTELETMVELGCQFYVKALVPDTSRLCIDVGLGFHLEMTLPEAQDFLVKKEELLLQGLERKKSKTASVKADIHEALHLIDLMMQVQSGKKPWLASCDESLIKSFAD
;
A
#
# COMPACT_ATOMS: atom_id res chain seq x y z
N ALA A 1 -10.19 -10.80 -26.41
CA ALA A 1 -10.94 -11.46 -25.34
C ALA A 1 -10.68 -10.70 -24.04
N GLN A 2 -11.65 -10.64 -23.14
CA GLN A 2 -11.49 -10.15 -21.77
C GLN A 2 -11.81 -11.28 -20.78
N GLY A 3 -11.31 -11.20 -19.56
CA GLY A 3 -11.61 -12.16 -18.51
C GLY A 3 -11.50 -11.53 -17.13
N TYR A 4 -12.22 -12.10 -16.18
CA TYR A 4 -12.25 -11.64 -14.79
C TYR A 4 -12.22 -12.83 -13.82
N GLY A 5 -11.56 -12.61 -12.69
CA GLY A 5 -11.59 -13.46 -11.53
C GLY A 5 -10.48 -13.09 -10.55
N LEU A 6 -10.47 -13.76 -9.40
CA LEU A 6 -9.57 -13.53 -8.29
C LEU A 6 -8.80 -14.81 -7.95
N THR A 7 -7.76 -14.71 -7.12
CA THR A 7 -7.00 -15.88 -6.64
C THR A 7 -7.94 -16.87 -5.94
N GLU A 8 -8.88 -16.35 -5.17
CA GLU A 8 -9.92 -17.07 -4.43
C GLU A 8 -10.93 -17.79 -5.34
N THR A 9 -10.97 -17.44 -6.63
CA THR A 9 -11.83 -18.07 -7.64
C THR A 9 -11.05 -18.91 -8.66
N MET A 10 -9.83 -19.34 -8.30
CA MET A 10 -8.92 -20.07 -9.18
C MET A 10 -8.57 -19.30 -10.46
N GLY A 11 -8.39 -17.97 -10.32
CA GLY A 11 -8.09 -17.10 -11.45
C GLY A 11 -9.33 -16.79 -12.29
N GLY A 12 -9.21 -16.86 -13.62
CA GLY A 12 -10.23 -16.40 -14.56
C GLY A 12 -11.48 -17.28 -14.59
N CYS A 13 -12.56 -16.82 -13.96
CA CYS A 13 -13.82 -17.55 -13.83
C CYS A 13 -14.95 -16.97 -14.71
N ILE A 14 -14.72 -15.79 -15.29
CA ILE A 14 -15.60 -15.11 -16.25
C ILE A 14 -14.79 -14.77 -17.50
N THR A 15 -15.33 -15.05 -18.68
CA THR A 15 -14.62 -14.79 -19.95
C THR A 15 -15.53 -14.21 -21.02
N ASN A 16 -14.98 -13.27 -21.79
CA ASN A 16 -15.60 -12.65 -22.95
C ASN A 16 -14.72 -12.87 -24.18
N SER A 17 -15.20 -13.62 -25.16
CA SER A 17 -14.42 -13.98 -26.34
C SER A 17 -15.28 -14.06 -27.61
N GLY A 18 -14.62 -14.13 -28.76
CA GLY A 18 -15.28 -14.30 -30.05
C GLY A 18 -16.34 -13.22 -30.35
N VAL A 19 -17.50 -13.67 -30.83
CA VAL A 19 -18.62 -12.79 -31.23
C VAL A 19 -19.22 -12.03 -30.05
N ASP A 20 -19.22 -12.64 -28.86
CA ASP A 20 -19.75 -12.01 -27.64
C ASP A 20 -18.91 -10.79 -27.25
N TYR A 21 -17.58 -10.86 -27.41
CA TYR A 21 -16.68 -9.72 -27.18
C TYR A 21 -16.91 -8.58 -28.16
N LEU A 22 -17.22 -8.88 -29.43
CA LEU A 22 -17.51 -7.86 -30.43
C LEU A 22 -18.83 -7.12 -30.15
N LYS A 23 -19.82 -7.82 -29.59
CA LYS A 23 -21.14 -7.24 -29.26
C LYS A 23 -21.16 -6.50 -27.92
N HIS A 24 -20.38 -6.99 -26.95
CA HIS A 24 -20.31 -6.46 -25.59
C HIS A 24 -18.86 -6.19 -25.18
N PRO A 25 -18.16 -5.23 -25.81
CA PRO A 25 -16.72 -5.03 -25.65
C PRO A 25 -16.30 -4.56 -24.25
N THR A 26 -17.23 -3.98 -23.49
CA THR A 26 -17.02 -3.51 -22.11
C THR A 26 -17.40 -4.55 -21.06
N SER A 27 -17.89 -5.72 -21.47
CA SER A 27 -18.25 -6.80 -20.56
C SER A 27 -17.03 -7.66 -20.23
N CYS A 28 -16.96 -8.12 -18.98
CA CYS A 28 -16.04 -9.18 -18.57
C CYS A 28 -16.46 -10.55 -19.12
N GLY A 29 -17.70 -10.67 -19.60
CA GLY A 29 -18.22 -11.82 -20.32
C GLY A 29 -19.20 -12.63 -19.48
N LYS A 30 -19.21 -13.94 -19.75
CA LYS A 30 -20.11 -14.89 -19.08
C LYS A 30 -19.32 -15.80 -18.14
N PRO A 31 -19.94 -16.28 -17.05
CA PRO A 31 -19.29 -17.22 -16.17
C PRO A 31 -19.08 -18.55 -16.89
N ILE A 32 -18.04 -19.30 -16.52
CA ILE A 32 -17.80 -20.62 -17.09
C ILE A 32 -19.03 -21.51 -16.84
N PRO A 33 -19.71 -22.01 -17.89
CA PRO A 33 -20.94 -22.77 -17.72
C PRO A 33 -20.75 -23.97 -16.78
N PHE A 34 -21.72 -24.19 -15.91
CA PHE A 34 -21.77 -25.29 -14.93
C PHE A 34 -20.71 -25.28 -13.82
N LEU A 35 -19.65 -24.48 -13.94
CA LEU A 35 -18.54 -24.42 -12.97
C LEU A 35 -18.55 -23.14 -12.13
N VAL A 36 -19.13 -22.06 -12.65
CA VAL A 36 -19.12 -20.76 -11.98
C VAL A 36 -20.55 -20.21 -11.94
N LYS A 37 -21.00 -19.88 -10.74
CA LYS A 37 -22.24 -19.15 -10.47
C LYS A 37 -21.87 -17.72 -10.09
N VAL A 38 -22.52 -16.74 -10.70
CA VAL A 38 -22.36 -15.33 -10.34
C VAL A 38 -23.72 -14.76 -9.99
N VAL A 39 -23.78 -14.02 -8.90
CA VAL A 39 -24.95 -13.24 -8.51
C VAL A 39 -24.50 -11.83 -8.13
N ILE A 40 -25.41 -10.87 -8.22
CA ILE A 40 -25.20 -9.53 -7.68
C ILE A 40 -25.93 -9.47 -6.35
N LYS A 41 -25.25 -9.15 -5.24
CA LYS A 41 -25.86 -8.95 -3.93
C LYS A 41 -25.85 -7.47 -3.55
N ASP A 42 -26.89 -7.03 -2.85
CA ASP A 42 -26.91 -5.74 -2.17
C ASP A 42 -25.93 -5.79 -0.97
N PRO A 43 -24.89 -4.95 -0.92
CA PRO A 43 -23.93 -4.96 0.19
C PRO A 43 -24.55 -4.67 1.56
N ALA A 44 -25.66 -3.92 1.61
CA ALA A 44 -26.30 -3.53 2.86
C ALA A 44 -27.26 -4.61 3.38
N THR A 45 -27.95 -5.32 2.47
CA THR A 45 -29.00 -6.28 2.85
C THR A 45 -28.64 -7.73 2.60
N GLY A 46 -27.56 -8.02 1.86
CA GLY A 46 -27.15 -9.35 1.45
C GLY A 46 -28.07 -10.02 0.40
N LYS A 47 -29.12 -9.33 -0.04
CA LYS A 47 -30.11 -9.89 -0.97
C LYS A 47 -29.60 -9.93 -2.39
N VAL A 48 -29.92 -11.00 -3.11
CA VAL A 48 -29.64 -11.09 -4.56
C VAL A 48 -30.51 -10.08 -5.31
N LEU A 49 -29.86 -9.28 -6.15
CA LEU A 49 -30.46 -8.26 -7.00
C LEU A 49 -30.79 -8.83 -8.39
N GLY A 50 -31.75 -8.19 -9.07
CA GLY A 50 -32.18 -8.55 -10.42
C GLY A 50 -31.19 -8.12 -11.51
N ASP A 51 -31.46 -8.57 -12.74
CA ASP A 51 -30.68 -8.18 -13.94
C ASP A 51 -30.67 -6.66 -14.09
N GLY A 52 -29.50 -6.11 -14.43
CA GLY A 52 -29.21 -4.69 -14.60
C GLY A 52 -28.90 -3.94 -13.30
N ALA A 53 -29.23 -4.49 -12.13
CA ALA A 53 -29.01 -3.82 -10.85
C ALA A 53 -27.53 -3.82 -10.45
N ARG A 54 -27.09 -2.71 -9.83
CA ARG A 54 -25.74 -2.51 -9.31
C ARG A 54 -25.63 -3.04 -7.88
N GLY A 55 -24.64 -3.89 -7.62
CA GLY A 55 -24.34 -4.43 -6.29
C GLY A 55 -23.00 -5.17 -6.28
N GLU A 56 -22.68 -5.83 -5.18
CA GLU A 56 -21.46 -6.64 -5.08
C GLU A 56 -21.57 -7.88 -5.97
N ILE A 57 -20.51 -8.17 -6.73
CA ILE A 57 -20.35 -9.42 -7.46
C ILE A 57 -20.00 -10.51 -6.45
N CYS A 58 -20.85 -11.50 -6.30
CA CYS A 58 -20.59 -12.68 -5.48
C CYS A 58 -20.47 -13.92 -6.37
N ILE A 59 -19.43 -14.71 -6.16
CA ILE A 59 -19.07 -15.84 -7.02
C ILE A 59 -19.18 -17.14 -6.24
N GLY A 60 -19.81 -18.15 -6.82
CA GLY A 60 -19.99 -19.48 -6.23
C GLY A 60 -19.58 -20.57 -7.20
N GLY A 61 -19.36 -21.78 -6.70
CA GLY A 61 -19.11 -22.97 -7.51
C GLY A 61 -17.87 -23.77 -7.09
N PRO A 62 -17.63 -24.92 -7.72
CA PRO A 62 -16.54 -25.84 -7.38
C PRO A 62 -15.13 -25.26 -7.58
N LEU A 63 -14.99 -24.16 -8.31
CA LEU A 63 -13.71 -23.49 -8.54
C LEU A 63 -13.31 -22.51 -7.43
N LEU A 64 -14.16 -22.30 -6.43
CA LEU A 64 -13.81 -21.49 -5.28
C LEU A 64 -12.71 -22.14 -4.43
N MET A 65 -11.88 -21.30 -3.83
CA MET A 65 -10.93 -21.72 -2.81
C MET A 65 -11.63 -22.45 -1.65
N LYS A 66 -10.88 -23.30 -0.95
CA LYS A 66 -11.35 -23.91 0.31
C LYS A 66 -11.39 -22.90 1.47
N GLY A 67 -10.64 -21.81 1.36
CA GLY A 67 -10.46 -20.80 2.40
C GLY A 67 -9.02 -20.34 2.54
N TYR A 68 -8.80 -19.36 3.39
CA TYR A 68 -7.48 -18.82 3.68
C TYR A 68 -6.73 -19.69 4.70
N ASN A 69 -5.47 -20.03 4.39
CA ASN A 69 -4.66 -20.90 5.22
C ASN A 69 -4.49 -20.35 6.65
N ASN A 70 -4.84 -21.15 7.66
CA ASN A 70 -4.82 -20.79 9.08
C ASN A 70 -5.60 -19.50 9.43
N ARG A 71 -6.59 -19.11 8.62
CA ARG A 71 -7.40 -17.89 8.80
C ARG A 71 -8.88 -18.18 8.62
N LEU A 72 -9.43 -18.93 9.57
CA LEU A 72 -10.84 -19.35 9.53
C LEU A 72 -11.80 -18.14 9.60
N GLU A 73 -11.51 -17.16 10.46
CA GLU A 73 -12.35 -15.96 10.59
C GLU A 73 -12.41 -15.15 9.29
N ASP A 74 -11.27 -14.96 8.62
CA ASP A 74 -11.22 -14.25 7.34
C ASP A 74 -11.96 -15.05 6.24
N THR A 75 -11.91 -16.38 6.32
CA THR A 75 -12.63 -17.27 5.40
C THR A 75 -14.13 -17.14 5.57
N GLN A 76 -14.62 -17.15 6.81
CA GLN A 76 -16.05 -17.00 7.14
C GLN A 76 -16.60 -15.61 6.81
N LYS A 77 -15.73 -14.58 6.78
CA LYS A 77 -16.11 -13.24 6.32
C LYS A 77 -16.19 -13.16 4.80
N ALA A 78 -15.38 -13.94 4.08
CA ALA A 78 -15.26 -13.85 2.64
C ALA A 78 -16.21 -14.81 1.91
N ILE A 79 -16.58 -15.94 2.51
CA ILE A 79 -17.51 -16.92 1.95
C ILE A 79 -18.72 -17.00 2.87
N ASP A 80 -19.91 -16.70 2.34
CA ASP A 80 -21.15 -16.73 3.11
C ASP A 80 -21.69 -18.16 3.35
N GLU A 81 -22.79 -18.24 4.11
CA GLU A 81 -23.46 -19.50 4.44
C GLU A 81 -24.04 -20.22 3.21
N GLU A 82 -24.26 -19.49 2.11
CA GLU A 82 -24.69 -20.07 0.83
C GLU A 82 -23.52 -20.54 -0.04
N GLY A 83 -22.28 -20.42 0.44
CA GLY A 83 -21.07 -20.80 -0.27
C GLY A 83 -20.68 -19.83 -1.39
N MET A 84 -21.12 -18.57 -1.30
CA MET A 84 -20.75 -17.52 -2.24
C MET A 84 -19.60 -16.70 -1.68
N PHE A 85 -18.56 -16.53 -2.48
CA PHE A 85 -17.44 -15.66 -2.21
C PHE A 85 -17.77 -14.20 -2.55
N HIS A 86 -17.59 -13.33 -1.56
CA HIS A 86 -17.71 -11.87 -1.66
C HIS A 86 -16.43 -11.29 -2.27
N THR A 87 -16.52 -10.86 -3.53
CA THR A 87 -15.34 -10.38 -4.29
C THR A 87 -14.85 -9.02 -3.82
N GLY A 88 -15.71 -8.22 -3.20
CA GLY A 88 -15.42 -6.82 -2.96
C GLY A 88 -15.52 -5.94 -4.20
N ASP A 89 -15.88 -6.48 -5.38
CA ASP A 89 -16.07 -5.73 -6.61
C ASP A 89 -17.56 -5.43 -6.83
N VAL A 90 -17.87 -4.22 -7.28
CA VAL A 90 -19.22 -3.79 -7.62
C VAL A 90 -19.45 -4.00 -9.11
N GLY A 91 -20.57 -4.61 -9.46
CA GLY A 91 -20.93 -4.87 -10.84
C GLY A 91 -22.42 -5.01 -11.05
N LYS A 92 -22.75 -5.36 -12.29
CA LYS A 92 -24.09 -5.77 -12.71
C LYS A 92 -24.02 -6.96 -13.66
N ILE A 93 -25.10 -7.73 -13.71
CA ILE A 93 -25.36 -8.70 -14.77
C ILE A 93 -26.36 -8.07 -15.72
N GLU A 94 -26.14 -8.10 -17.02
CA GLU A 94 -27.11 -7.63 -18.01
C GLU A 94 -27.13 -8.62 -19.18
N GLY A 95 -28.27 -9.30 -19.39
CA GLY A 95 -28.38 -10.32 -20.43
C GLY A 95 -27.40 -11.50 -20.25
N GLY A 96 -27.06 -11.81 -19.00
CA GLY A 96 -26.09 -12.85 -18.63
C GLY A 96 -24.62 -12.43 -18.73
N PHE A 97 -24.34 -11.21 -19.18
CA PHE A 97 -23.00 -10.63 -19.24
C PHE A 97 -22.67 -9.87 -17.97
N ILE A 98 -21.48 -10.10 -17.42
CA ILE A 98 -21.01 -9.42 -16.22
C ILE A 98 -20.25 -8.15 -16.62
N TYR A 99 -20.56 -7.06 -15.93
CA TYR A 99 -19.87 -5.78 -16.04
C TYR A 99 -19.36 -5.40 -14.65
N ILE A 100 -18.05 -5.26 -14.52
CA ILE A 100 -17.45 -4.66 -13.33
C ILE A 100 -17.59 -3.15 -13.49
N LEU A 101 -18.16 -2.53 -12.47
CA LEU A 101 -18.38 -1.09 -12.44
C LEU A 101 -17.37 -0.41 -11.52
N ASP A 102 -17.04 -1.03 -10.38
CA ASP A 102 -16.19 -0.40 -9.35
C ASP A 102 -15.66 -1.45 -8.35
N ARG A 103 -14.93 -1.03 -7.31
CA ARG A 103 -14.67 -1.83 -6.11
C ARG A 103 -15.38 -1.22 -4.90
N LEU A 104 -15.91 -2.05 -4.00
CA LEU A 104 -16.55 -1.60 -2.76
C LEU A 104 -15.62 -0.72 -1.91
N LYS A 105 -14.30 -0.95 -1.96
CA LYS A 105 -13.29 -0.15 -1.24
C LYS A 105 -12.81 1.09 -2.00
N ASP A 106 -13.23 1.24 -3.26
CA ASP A 106 -12.88 2.37 -4.14
C ASP A 106 -14.04 3.37 -4.29
N ILE A 107 -15.14 3.19 -3.53
CA ILE A 107 -16.18 4.20 -3.36
C ILE A 107 -15.75 5.18 -2.27
N ILE A 108 -15.74 6.48 -2.59
CA ILE A 108 -15.51 7.55 -1.62
C ILE A 108 -16.85 7.96 -1.04
N ILE A 109 -16.98 7.97 0.29
CA ILE A 109 -18.21 8.37 0.98
C ILE A 109 -18.04 9.80 1.51
N ARG A 110 -18.55 10.77 0.76
CA ARG A 110 -18.45 12.20 1.09
C ARG A 110 -19.78 12.73 1.57
N GLY A 111 -19.89 13.02 2.86
CA GLY A 111 -21.09 13.60 3.47
C GLY A 111 -22.34 12.71 3.34
N GLY A 112 -22.16 11.38 3.25
CA GLY A 112 -23.23 10.42 3.02
C GLY A 112 -23.54 10.12 1.55
N GLU A 113 -22.87 10.78 0.61
CA GLU A 113 -22.98 10.52 -0.83
C GLU A 113 -21.85 9.62 -1.33
N ASN A 114 -22.20 8.64 -2.18
CA ASN A 114 -21.23 7.72 -2.78
C ASN A 114 -20.65 8.32 -4.07
N ILE A 115 -19.33 8.39 -4.14
CA ILE A 115 -18.58 8.89 -5.30
C ILE A 115 -17.73 7.74 -5.85
N ASP A 116 -17.99 7.39 -7.11
CA ASP A 116 -17.25 6.35 -7.85
C ASP A 116 -15.91 6.93 -8.31
N CYS A 117 -14.80 6.33 -7.85
CA CYS A 117 -13.47 6.81 -8.23
C CYS A 117 -13.23 6.72 -9.75
N SER A 118 -13.74 5.67 -10.41
CA SER A 118 -13.52 5.46 -11.84
C SER A 118 -14.27 6.50 -12.69
N GLU A 119 -15.42 6.98 -12.23
CA GLU A 119 -16.13 8.11 -12.87
C GLU A 119 -15.29 9.38 -12.85
N VAL A 120 -14.66 9.68 -11.70
CA VAL A 120 -13.80 10.85 -11.54
C VAL A 120 -12.52 10.71 -12.36
N GLU A 121 -11.89 9.53 -12.33
CA GLU A 121 -10.71 9.22 -13.16
C GLU A 121 -11.05 9.41 -14.65
N ALA A 122 -12.18 8.86 -15.12
CA ALA A 122 -12.61 8.98 -16.50
C ALA A 122 -12.83 10.44 -16.94
N ALA A 123 -13.32 11.30 -16.05
CA ALA A 123 -13.43 12.74 -16.33
C ALA A 123 -12.06 13.42 -16.42
N ILE A 124 -11.13 13.10 -15.50
CA ILE A 124 -9.77 13.68 -15.53
C ILE A 124 -8.99 13.20 -16.77
N TYR A 125 -9.13 11.93 -17.15
CA TYR A 125 -8.48 11.36 -18.34
C TYR A 125 -8.92 11.99 -19.67
N GLN A 126 -10.06 12.72 -19.70
CA GLN A 126 -10.47 13.47 -20.90
C GLN A 126 -9.61 14.72 -21.14
N HIS A 127 -8.80 15.14 -20.16
CA HIS A 127 -7.86 16.22 -20.37
C HIS A 127 -6.63 15.71 -21.17
N PRO A 128 -6.28 16.32 -22.32
CA PRO A 128 -5.27 15.77 -23.24
C PRO A 128 -3.86 15.67 -22.65
N ALA A 129 -3.56 16.48 -21.64
CA ALA A 129 -2.28 16.46 -20.93
C ALA A 129 -2.19 15.40 -19.83
N VAL A 130 -3.24 14.60 -19.57
CA VAL A 130 -3.19 13.55 -18.53
C VAL A 130 -2.69 12.25 -19.12
N ARG A 131 -1.66 11.65 -18.48
CA ARG A 131 -1.10 10.36 -18.86
C ARG A 131 -1.62 9.25 -17.97
N GLU A 132 -1.53 9.45 -16.66
CA GLU A 132 -2.07 8.55 -15.64
C GLU A 132 -2.82 9.36 -14.59
N CYS A 133 -3.90 8.81 -14.10
CA CYS A 133 -4.72 9.35 -13.03
C CYS A 133 -5.15 8.22 -12.09
N CYS A 134 -5.12 8.51 -10.79
CA CYS A 134 -5.63 7.64 -9.76
C CYS A 134 -6.40 8.48 -8.73
N VAL A 135 -7.68 8.18 -8.54
CA VAL A 135 -8.56 8.87 -7.59
C VAL A 135 -8.73 8.00 -6.35
N PHE A 136 -8.77 8.63 -5.17
CA PHE A 136 -8.90 7.96 -3.88
C PHE A 136 -9.56 8.87 -2.84
N GLY A 137 -10.10 8.27 -1.77
CA GLY A 137 -10.66 9.00 -0.64
C GLY A 137 -9.56 9.61 0.22
N LEU A 138 -9.70 10.89 0.55
CA LEU A 138 -8.93 11.57 1.58
C LEU A 138 -9.83 11.79 2.80
N PRO A 139 -9.37 11.53 4.03
CA PRO A 139 -10.15 11.76 5.23
C PRO A 139 -10.44 13.26 5.40
N ASP A 140 -11.67 13.58 5.78
CA ASP A 140 -12.14 14.94 6.07
C ASP A 140 -12.97 14.94 7.35
N GLU A 141 -12.69 15.87 8.27
CA GLU A 141 -13.34 15.90 9.59
C GLU A 141 -14.85 16.14 9.52
N ARG A 142 -15.33 16.83 8.48
CA ARG A 142 -16.74 17.23 8.35
C ARG A 142 -17.53 16.28 7.46
N LEU A 143 -16.92 15.81 6.39
CA LEU A 143 -17.57 15.04 5.35
C LEU A 143 -17.23 13.55 5.41
N GLY A 144 -16.35 13.13 6.33
CA GLY A 144 -15.83 11.77 6.40
C GLY A 144 -14.71 11.58 5.39
N GLU A 145 -15.03 11.70 4.10
CA GLU A 145 -14.05 11.68 3.01
C GLU A 145 -14.28 12.80 1.99
N VAL A 146 -13.20 13.21 1.33
CA VAL A 146 -13.20 14.08 0.14
C VAL A 146 -12.41 13.42 -0.99
N VAL A 147 -12.63 13.89 -2.22
CA VAL A 147 -12.01 13.31 -3.40
C VAL A 147 -10.58 13.82 -3.54
N GLY A 148 -9.61 12.91 -3.52
CA GLY A 148 -8.21 13.17 -3.88
C GLY A 148 -7.85 12.52 -5.21
N ALA A 149 -6.96 13.15 -5.96
CA ALA A 149 -6.49 12.64 -7.24
C ALA A 149 -4.97 12.79 -7.39
N ALA A 150 -4.27 11.72 -7.72
CA ALA A 150 -2.88 11.77 -8.17
C ALA A 150 -2.86 11.72 -9.70
N VAL A 151 -2.14 12.66 -10.32
CA VAL A 151 -2.14 12.83 -11.77
C VAL A 151 -0.70 12.94 -12.27
N TRP A 152 -0.32 12.06 -13.19
CA TRP A 152 0.91 12.20 -13.96
C TRP A 152 0.57 12.78 -15.34
N LEU A 153 1.24 13.87 -15.69
CA LEU A 153 0.97 14.61 -16.91
C LEU A 153 1.92 14.21 -18.05
N GLN A 154 1.43 14.35 -19.28
CA GLN A 154 2.22 14.28 -20.50
C GLN A 154 2.00 15.54 -21.35
N GLY A 155 3.07 15.99 -21.98
CA GLY A 155 3.05 17.15 -22.87
C GLY A 155 3.53 18.44 -22.19
N SER A 156 3.51 19.51 -22.96
CA SER A 156 3.84 20.86 -22.51
C SER A 156 2.94 21.85 -23.26
N PRO A 157 2.33 22.84 -22.58
CA PRO A 157 2.43 23.12 -21.14
C PRO A 157 1.57 22.16 -20.28
N ASN A 158 2.03 21.90 -19.05
CA ASN A 158 1.31 21.09 -18.07
C ASN A 158 0.20 21.92 -17.39
N PRO A 159 -1.05 21.43 -17.31
CA PRO A 159 -2.09 22.12 -16.57
C PRO A 159 -1.79 22.17 -15.06
N SER A 160 -2.20 23.25 -14.43
CA SER A 160 -2.25 23.39 -12.99
C SER A 160 -3.37 22.55 -12.36
N PRO A 161 -3.29 22.22 -11.07
CA PRO A 161 -4.38 21.59 -10.33
C PRO A 161 -5.74 22.30 -10.49
N ALA A 162 -5.75 23.64 -10.46
CA ALA A 162 -6.96 24.43 -10.63
C ALA A 162 -7.58 24.30 -12.04
N GLU A 163 -6.75 24.14 -13.07
CA GLU A 163 -7.23 23.90 -14.44
C GLU A 163 -7.83 22.49 -14.60
N LEU A 164 -7.25 21.47 -13.95
CA LEU A 164 -7.80 20.11 -13.91
C LEU A 164 -9.11 20.04 -13.11
N GLU A 165 -9.21 20.79 -12.00
CA GLU A 165 -10.46 20.96 -11.26
C GLU A 165 -11.53 21.60 -12.17
N GLY A 166 -11.18 22.71 -12.82
CA GLY A 166 -12.09 23.43 -13.73
C GLY A 166 -12.52 22.60 -14.95
N HIS A 167 -11.65 21.71 -15.44
CA HIS A 167 -11.99 20.72 -16.45
C HIS A 167 -12.99 19.70 -15.91
N SER A 168 -12.69 19.08 -14.77
CA SER A 168 -13.53 18.05 -14.14
C SER A 168 -14.92 18.56 -13.78
N ARG A 169 -15.03 19.83 -13.35
CA ARG A 169 -16.29 20.50 -13.02
C ARG A 169 -17.25 20.63 -14.19
N LYS A 170 -16.78 20.58 -15.44
CA LYS A 170 -17.63 20.60 -16.64
C LYS A 170 -18.28 19.24 -16.93
N LEU A 171 -17.73 18.16 -16.36
CA LEU A 171 -18.09 16.78 -16.67
C LEU A 171 -18.77 16.06 -15.50
N LEU A 172 -18.50 16.51 -14.27
CA LEU A 172 -18.96 15.88 -13.03
C LEU A 172 -19.90 16.79 -12.23
N ALA A 173 -20.76 16.18 -11.43
CA ALA A 173 -21.51 16.90 -10.41
C ALA A 173 -20.56 17.49 -9.35
N ASN A 174 -20.87 18.69 -8.84
CA ASN A 174 -19.98 19.47 -7.97
C ASN A 174 -19.40 18.70 -6.78
N PHE A 175 -20.15 17.77 -6.20
CA PHE A 175 -19.69 17.01 -5.02
C PHE A 175 -18.67 15.91 -5.34
N LYS A 176 -18.54 15.52 -6.62
CA LYS A 176 -17.58 14.52 -7.12
C LYS A 176 -16.26 15.13 -7.61
N VAL A 177 -16.25 16.46 -7.81
CA VAL A 177 -15.09 17.17 -8.34
C VAL A 177 -14.00 17.21 -7.26
N PRO A 178 -12.78 16.70 -7.52
CA PRO A 178 -11.66 16.89 -6.62
C PRO A 178 -11.31 18.38 -6.56
N GLU A 179 -11.21 18.91 -5.36
CA GLU A 179 -10.74 20.29 -5.14
C GLU A 179 -9.28 20.38 -5.59
N GLY A 180 -8.87 21.52 -6.19
CA GLY A 180 -7.53 21.68 -6.73
C GLY A 180 -6.42 21.45 -5.70
N ALA A 181 -6.67 21.74 -4.43
CA ALA A 181 -5.74 21.42 -3.32
C ALA A 181 -5.52 19.91 -3.11
N ASN A 182 -6.44 19.08 -3.58
CA ASN A 182 -6.40 17.62 -3.46
C ASN A 182 -6.02 16.93 -4.78
N ILE A 183 -5.53 17.71 -5.77
CA ILE A 183 -4.99 17.18 -7.04
C ILE A 183 -3.46 17.26 -6.98
N PHE A 184 -2.83 16.11 -6.80
CA PHE A 184 -1.38 15.96 -6.68
C PHE A 184 -0.77 15.70 -8.04
N ILE A 185 0.01 16.66 -8.56
CA ILE A 185 0.72 16.50 -9.83
C ILE A 185 2.03 15.76 -9.61
N HIS A 186 2.20 14.66 -10.33
CA HIS A 186 3.42 13.86 -10.36
C HIS A 186 4.28 14.22 -11.58
N THR A 187 5.60 14.19 -11.40
CA THR A 187 6.58 14.35 -12.48
C THR A 187 6.93 13.02 -13.15
N GLU A 188 6.65 11.90 -12.49
CA GLU A 188 6.96 10.55 -12.92
C GLU A 188 5.72 9.65 -12.84
N GLU A 189 5.84 8.46 -13.42
CA GLU A 189 4.80 7.42 -13.42
C GLU A 189 4.27 7.11 -12.01
N LEU A 190 2.96 6.85 -11.92
CA LEU A 190 2.36 6.53 -10.64
C LEU A 190 2.85 5.15 -10.16
N PRO A 191 3.11 4.95 -8.85
CA PRO A 191 3.48 3.66 -8.28
C PRO A 191 2.59 2.51 -8.76
N LYS A 192 3.22 1.47 -9.30
CA LYS A 192 2.54 0.25 -9.80
C LYS A 192 2.80 -0.92 -8.88
N GLY A 193 1.77 -1.75 -8.72
CA GLY A 193 1.88 -3.03 -8.02
C GLY A 193 2.56 -4.10 -8.88
N PRO A 194 2.80 -5.29 -8.33
CA PRO A 194 3.46 -6.40 -9.03
C PRO A 194 2.78 -6.83 -10.34
N THR A 195 1.48 -6.54 -10.48
CA THR A 195 0.66 -6.83 -11.67
C THR A 195 0.69 -5.72 -12.73
N GLY A 196 1.50 -4.67 -12.55
CA GLY A 196 1.61 -3.53 -13.47
C GLY A 196 0.44 -2.54 -13.39
N LYS A 197 -0.55 -2.78 -12.52
CA LYS A 197 -1.65 -1.83 -12.24
C LYS A 197 -1.20 -0.78 -11.23
N ILE A 198 -1.75 0.44 -11.30
CA ILE A 198 -1.50 1.49 -10.31
C ILE A 198 -1.85 0.94 -8.92
N ALA A 199 -0.88 1.00 -8.01
CA ALA A 199 -1.06 0.60 -6.62
C ALA A 199 -1.78 1.71 -5.86
N LYS A 200 -3.08 1.86 -6.11
CA LYS A 200 -3.93 2.94 -5.56
C LYS A 200 -3.76 3.15 -4.05
N LYS A 201 -3.63 2.07 -3.27
CA LYS A 201 -3.34 2.15 -1.83
C LYS A 201 -2.00 2.82 -1.51
N ASP A 202 -0.95 2.47 -2.25
CA ASP A 202 0.39 3.02 -2.03
C ASP A 202 0.45 4.48 -2.49
N VAL A 203 -0.24 4.81 -3.59
CA VAL A 203 -0.42 6.20 -4.06
C VAL A 203 -1.17 7.03 -3.02
N ALA A 204 -2.34 6.56 -2.56
CA ALA A 204 -3.13 7.24 -1.54
C ALA A 204 -2.32 7.40 -0.24
N GLN A 205 -1.64 6.36 0.22
CA GLN A 205 -0.81 6.42 1.43
C GLN A 205 0.36 7.40 1.27
N LYS A 206 0.98 7.47 0.09
CA LYS A 206 2.03 8.45 -0.20
C LYS A 206 1.49 9.88 -0.17
N GLN A 207 0.31 10.12 -0.72
CA GLN A 207 -0.30 11.46 -0.70
C GLN A 207 -0.84 11.85 0.67
N LEU A 208 -1.40 10.91 1.42
CA LEU A 208 -1.74 11.10 2.83
C LEU A 208 -0.50 11.40 3.67
N GLY A 209 0.59 10.67 3.42
CA GLY A 209 1.89 10.94 4.02
C GLY A 209 2.46 12.29 3.60
N ALA A 210 2.27 12.70 2.34
CA ALA A 210 2.71 13.99 1.82
C ALA A 210 1.89 15.15 2.40
N LEU A 211 0.56 15.04 2.47
CA LEU A 211 -0.35 15.99 3.12
C LEU A 211 -0.12 16.06 4.63
N ALA A 212 0.11 14.92 5.27
CA ALA A 212 0.55 14.90 6.67
C ALA A 212 1.92 15.54 6.82
N SER A 213 2.85 15.29 5.87
CA SER A 213 4.17 15.93 5.83
C SER A 213 4.12 17.40 5.45
N GLU A 214 3.09 17.87 4.74
CA GLU A 214 2.85 19.26 4.34
C GLU A 214 2.22 20.04 5.49
N ASN A 215 1.28 19.41 6.20
CA ASN A 215 0.82 19.85 7.52
C ASN A 215 1.95 19.80 8.56
N LEU A 216 2.95 18.91 8.38
CA LEU A 216 4.24 18.93 9.09
C LEU A 216 5.31 19.82 8.40
N SER A 217 5.06 20.35 7.19
CA SER A 217 6.00 21.18 6.39
C SER A 217 5.77 22.67 6.63
N THR A 218 4.68 23.01 7.32
CA THR A 218 4.86 23.81 8.53
C THR A 218 5.79 23.05 9.47
N GLY A 219 7.10 23.09 9.19
CA GLY A 219 8.19 22.59 10.02
C GLY A 219 8.20 23.19 11.43
N THR A 220 7.25 24.07 11.69
CA THR A 220 6.67 24.45 12.98
C THR A 220 6.06 23.29 13.78
N ALA A 221 5.61 22.15 13.23
CA ALA A 221 4.96 21.14 14.08
C ALA A 221 5.96 20.33 14.92
N LEU A 222 7.05 19.83 14.33
CA LEU A 222 8.10 19.14 15.11
C LEU A 222 9.01 20.15 15.81
N ARG A 223 9.43 21.24 15.14
CA ARG A 223 10.25 22.28 15.79
C ARG A 223 9.46 23.14 16.77
N ALA A 224 8.16 23.36 16.63
CA ALA A 224 7.33 24.01 17.66
C ALA A 224 6.63 23.03 18.58
N ALA A 225 6.60 21.71 18.35
CA ALA A 225 6.41 20.77 19.45
C ALA A 225 7.67 20.70 20.32
N THR A 226 8.86 20.67 19.72
CA THR A 226 10.15 20.74 20.43
C THR A 226 10.41 22.12 21.02
N ALA A 227 10.05 23.22 20.33
CA ALA A 227 10.18 24.58 20.84
C ALA A 227 9.01 25.01 21.73
N ALA A 228 7.77 24.51 21.59
CA ALA A 228 6.73 24.71 22.60
C ALA A 228 6.98 23.83 23.83
N ALA A 229 7.60 22.65 23.69
CA ALA A 229 8.11 21.90 24.83
C ALA A 229 9.29 22.64 25.48
N ALA A 230 10.24 23.19 24.71
CA ALA A 230 11.35 23.97 25.25
C ALA A 230 10.87 25.30 25.87
N ILE A 231 9.93 26.01 25.24
CA ILE A 231 9.30 27.23 25.77
C ILE A 231 8.48 26.89 27.00
N ALA A 232 7.62 25.87 27.02
CA ALA A 232 6.86 25.47 28.21
C ALA A 232 7.76 25.01 29.38
N ILE A 233 8.90 24.39 29.09
CA ILE A 233 9.92 24.02 30.09
C ILE A 233 10.70 25.25 30.60
N VAL A 234 10.94 26.26 29.76
CA VAL A 234 11.68 27.49 30.10
C VAL A 234 10.78 28.59 30.70
N THR A 235 9.50 28.67 30.34
CA THR A 235 8.57 29.73 30.79
C THR A 235 7.96 29.48 32.16
N GLU A 236 8.04 28.27 32.72
CA GLU A 236 7.67 28.02 34.12
C GLU A 236 8.78 28.38 35.14
N GLU A 237 9.88 29.01 34.72
CA GLU A 237 10.80 29.71 35.64
C GLU A 237 10.41 31.19 35.91
N SER A 238 9.38 31.74 35.25
CA SER A 238 9.08 33.18 35.34
C SER A 238 7.98 33.59 36.34
N GLU A 239 7.21 32.68 36.94
CA GLU A 239 6.05 33.06 37.78
C GLU A 239 6.13 32.74 39.28
N ASN A 240 7.29 32.39 39.84
CA ASN A 240 7.41 32.33 41.30
C ASN A 240 8.78 32.70 41.85
N HIS A 241 9.00 34.01 42.06
CA HIS A 241 9.75 34.46 43.23
C HIS A 241 9.04 35.69 43.83
N PRO A 242 8.86 35.78 45.16
CA PRO A 242 10.00 35.86 46.08
C PRO A 242 9.83 35.20 47.47
N GLN A 243 10.98 34.88 48.08
CA GLN A 243 11.26 34.81 49.52
C GLN A 243 10.33 33.99 50.45
N GLN A 244 10.79 32.80 50.86
CA GLN A 244 10.81 32.45 52.29
C GLN A 244 11.90 31.43 52.65
N GLN A 245 12.65 31.85 53.67
CA GLN A 245 13.71 31.17 54.38
C GLN A 245 13.31 29.82 54.99
N LYS A 246 14.34 28.95 55.12
CA LYS A 246 14.81 28.26 56.33
C LYS A 246 14.65 26.72 56.42
N LEU A 247 15.82 26.13 56.71
CA LEU A 247 16.12 25.04 57.65
C LEU A 247 16.22 23.59 57.14
N ARG A 248 17.47 23.09 57.27
CA ARG A 248 17.91 21.71 57.60
C ARG A 248 17.73 20.68 56.47
N GLY A 249 18.71 19.88 56.07
CA GLY A 249 19.97 19.48 56.68
C GLY A 249 20.11 17.96 56.48
N GLY A 250 21.23 17.51 55.90
CA GLY A 250 21.75 16.14 56.09
C GLY A 250 21.06 14.97 55.37
N SER A 251 21.86 14.32 54.52
CA SER A 251 21.88 12.88 54.20
C SER A 251 20.63 12.21 53.60
N SER A 252 20.68 11.91 52.31
CA SER A 252 20.82 10.54 51.78
C SER A 252 20.64 10.56 50.25
N LEU A 253 21.61 9.99 49.54
CA LEU A 253 21.61 9.81 48.09
C LEU A 253 20.60 8.71 47.71
N SER A 254 19.36 9.11 47.42
CA SER A 254 18.42 8.32 46.62
C SER A 254 17.33 9.21 46.03
N ALA A 255 17.73 10.24 45.28
CA ALA A 255 16.78 10.92 44.39
C ALA A 255 16.50 10.00 43.20
N SER A 256 15.48 9.16 43.34
CA SER A 256 14.80 8.56 42.20
C SER A 256 14.36 9.72 41.30
N VAL A 257 14.98 9.84 40.13
CA VAL A 257 14.51 10.76 39.09
C VAL A 257 13.12 10.25 38.72
N THR A 258 12.09 10.85 39.29
CA THR A 258 10.71 10.51 38.97
C THR A 258 10.45 11.10 37.60
N CYS A 259 10.67 10.28 36.57
CA CYS A 259 10.37 10.65 35.20
C CYS A 259 8.88 11.02 35.13
N LYS A 260 8.56 12.25 34.70
CA LYS A 260 7.16 12.73 34.65
C LYS A 260 6.34 11.73 33.79
N PRO A 261 5.10 11.38 34.18
CA PRO A 261 4.29 10.36 33.50
C PRO A 261 4.09 10.61 32.00
N GLU A 262 4.21 11.85 31.57
CA GLU A 262 4.12 12.28 30.17
C GLU A 262 5.34 11.82 29.36
N VAL A 263 6.56 11.93 29.91
CA VAL A 263 7.80 11.48 29.25
C VAL A 263 7.80 9.97 29.02
N VAL A 264 7.32 9.20 30.01
CA VAL A 264 7.17 7.74 29.90
C VAL A 264 6.14 7.35 28.82
N LYS A 265 5.05 8.12 28.67
CA LYS A 265 4.07 7.93 27.58
C LYS A 265 4.69 8.23 26.21
N TYR A 266 5.54 9.24 26.11
CA TYR A 266 6.24 9.58 24.87
C TYR A 266 7.31 8.55 24.49
N GLU A 267 8.13 8.08 25.42
CA GLU A 267 9.08 6.98 25.17
C GLU A 267 8.35 5.72 24.69
N THR A 268 7.26 5.36 25.35
CA THR A 268 6.43 4.19 24.97
C THR A 268 5.82 4.38 23.58
N PHE A 269 5.39 5.59 23.23
CA PHE A 269 4.82 5.91 21.91
C PHE A 269 5.89 5.81 20.81
N VAL A 270 7.03 6.46 21.00
CA VAL A 270 8.17 6.45 20.08
C VAL A 270 8.68 5.02 19.89
N GLU A 271 8.88 4.27 20.96
CA GLU A 271 9.33 2.89 20.90
C GLU A 271 8.33 1.98 20.16
N LYS A 272 7.01 2.18 20.36
CA LYS A 272 5.96 1.39 19.71
C LYS A 272 5.90 1.66 18.20
N VAL A 273 5.92 2.93 17.79
CA VAL A 273 5.87 3.32 16.37
C VAL A 273 7.12 2.85 15.64
N LEU A 274 8.30 3.04 16.24
CA LEU A 274 9.58 2.67 15.63
C LEU A 274 9.77 1.14 15.53
N LYS A 275 9.36 0.38 16.55
CA LYS A 275 9.39 -1.09 16.50
C LYS A 275 8.41 -1.65 15.47
N GLN A 276 7.26 -1.02 15.29
CA GLN A 276 6.28 -1.44 14.29
C GLN A 276 6.80 -1.23 12.87
N GLU A 277 7.40 -0.08 12.59
CA GLU A 277 7.95 0.23 11.27
C GLU A 277 9.16 -0.65 10.92
N LEU A 278 10.03 -0.92 11.90
CA LEU A 278 11.16 -1.84 11.72
C LEU A 278 10.69 -3.29 11.45
N ARG A 279 9.67 -3.77 12.15
CA ARG A 279 9.09 -5.10 11.91
C ARG A 279 8.51 -5.21 10.51
N ARG A 280 7.73 -4.21 10.09
CA ARG A 280 7.14 -4.17 8.74
C ARG A 280 8.24 -4.24 7.66
N SER A 281 9.28 -3.42 7.80
CA SER A 281 10.42 -3.40 6.86
C SER A 281 11.15 -4.76 6.80
N LEU A 282 11.33 -5.42 7.95
CA LEU A 282 11.95 -6.75 8.03
C LEU A 282 11.09 -7.87 7.42
N ASP A 283 9.77 -7.84 7.65
CA ASP A 283 8.85 -8.85 7.11
C ASP A 283 8.70 -8.74 5.60
N GLU A 284 8.78 -7.53 5.05
CA GLU A 284 8.84 -7.30 3.60
C GLU A 284 10.18 -7.81 3.02
N PHE A 285 11.30 -7.52 3.69
CA PHE A 285 12.63 -8.01 3.27
C PHE A 285 12.70 -9.55 3.24
N ARG A 286 12.17 -10.22 4.26
CA ARG A 286 12.14 -11.70 4.35
C ARG A 286 11.33 -12.34 3.24
N ARG A 287 10.17 -11.76 2.90
CA ARG A 287 9.33 -12.25 1.79
C ARG A 287 10.06 -12.19 0.46
N ASP A 288 10.66 -11.05 0.15
CA ASP A 288 11.39 -10.89 -1.12
C ASP A 288 12.64 -11.77 -1.20
N SER A 289 13.33 -11.99 -0.08
CA SER A 289 14.47 -12.91 0.00
C SER A 289 14.07 -14.35 -0.31
N ALA A 290 12.91 -14.80 0.18
CA ALA A 290 12.39 -16.14 -0.11
C ALA A 290 12.05 -16.32 -1.61
N VAL A 291 11.53 -15.26 -2.25
CA VAL A 291 11.26 -15.28 -3.70
C VAL A 291 12.56 -15.43 -4.49
N VAL A 292 13.65 -14.76 -4.08
CA VAL A 292 14.97 -14.91 -4.73
C VAL A 292 15.48 -16.35 -4.64
N GLU A 293 15.36 -17.01 -3.48
CA GLU A 293 15.78 -18.41 -3.32
C GLU A 293 15.02 -19.34 -4.27
N GLN A 294 13.70 -19.14 -4.42
CA GLN A 294 12.89 -19.94 -5.34
C GLN A 294 13.26 -19.70 -6.81
N VAL A 295 13.58 -18.45 -7.20
CA VAL A 295 14.10 -18.14 -8.56
C VAL A 295 15.39 -18.91 -8.83
N GLN A 296 16.29 -18.92 -7.85
CA GLN A 296 17.59 -19.59 -7.96
C GLN A 296 17.44 -21.11 -8.05
N GLU A 297 16.54 -21.68 -7.26
CA GLU A 297 16.20 -23.11 -7.30
C GLU A 297 15.64 -23.51 -8.67
N LEU A 298 14.69 -22.74 -9.21
CA LEU A 298 14.12 -23.00 -10.54
C LEU A 298 15.19 -22.93 -11.64
N ARG A 299 16.05 -21.91 -11.58
CA ARG A 299 17.16 -21.76 -12.54
C ARG A 299 18.11 -22.94 -12.46
N HIS A 300 18.43 -23.42 -11.25
CA HIS A 300 19.27 -24.60 -11.06
C HIS A 300 18.64 -25.85 -11.67
N ASN A 301 17.34 -26.04 -11.48
CA ASN A 301 16.61 -27.18 -12.03
C ASN A 301 16.54 -27.15 -13.57
N ILE A 302 16.36 -25.97 -14.17
CA ILE A 302 16.42 -25.78 -15.63
C ILE A 302 17.84 -26.08 -16.17
N ASP A 303 18.89 -25.70 -15.44
CA ASP A 303 20.27 -26.03 -15.80
C ASP A 303 20.55 -27.55 -15.78
N LEU A 304 19.90 -28.28 -14.86
CA LEU A 304 19.97 -29.74 -14.83
C LEU A 304 19.24 -30.38 -16.03
N LEU A 305 18.11 -29.81 -16.47
CA LEU A 305 17.40 -30.25 -17.68
C LEU A 305 18.23 -30.01 -18.95
N LEU A 306 18.86 -28.84 -19.07
CA LEU A 306 19.72 -28.50 -20.21
C LEU A 306 20.96 -29.39 -20.34
N LYS A 307 21.38 -30.03 -19.24
CA LYS A 307 22.53 -30.94 -19.20
C LYS A 307 22.15 -32.42 -19.36
N ASP A 308 20.90 -32.72 -19.72
CA ASP A 308 20.33 -34.08 -19.81
C ASP A 308 20.44 -34.91 -18.50
N ASN A 309 20.60 -34.26 -17.35
CA ASN A 309 20.76 -34.95 -16.07
C ASN A 309 19.43 -35.36 -15.41
N VAL A 310 18.31 -34.82 -15.90
CA VAL A 310 16.95 -35.06 -15.39
C VAL A 310 15.99 -35.14 -16.57
N THR A 311 15.08 -36.11 -16.58
CA THR A 311 14.13 -36.34 -17.68
C THR A 311 12.75 -35.72 -17.45
N GLU A 312 12.38 -35.39 -16.21
CA GLU A 312 11.08 -34.78 -15.91
C GLU A 312 11.26 -33.74 -14.80
N LEU A 313 10.62 -32.57 -14.95
CA LEU A 313 10.61 -31.54 -13.93
C LEU A 313 9.18 -31.06 -13.71
N GLU A 314 8.73 -31.23 -12.47
CA GLU A 314 7.50 -30.66 -11.95
C GLU A 314 7.87 -29.86 -10.71
N THR A 315 7.80 -28.54 -10.81
CA THR A 315 8.08 -27.65 -9.68
C THR A 315 7.18 -26.43 -9.70
N MET A 316 6.87 -25.92 -8.51
CA MET A 316 6.00 -24.78 -8.31
C MET A 316 6.80 -23.68 -7.62
N VAL A 317 6.82 -22.50 -8.22
CA VAL A 317 7.71 -21.40 -7.81
C VAL A 317 6.89 -20.11 -7.78
N GLU A 318 7.00 -19.35 -6.70
CA GLU A 318 6.19 -18.16 -6.45
C GLU A 318 6.97 -16.89 -6.84
N LEU A 319 6.92 -16.50 -8.12
CA LEU A 319 7.61 -15.30 -8.64
C LEU A 319 6.74 -14.03 -8.56
N GLY A 320 5.97 -13.88 -7.49
CA GLY A 320 4.96 -12.80 -7.33
C GLY A 320 3.63 -13.08 -8.03
N CYS A 321 3.52 -14.23 -8.69
CA CYS A 321 2.33 -14.92 -9.17
C CYS A 321 2.62 -16.42 -8.90
N GLN A 322 1.62 -17.27 -8.68
CA GLN A 322 1.89 -18.71 -8.60
C GLN A 322 2.27 -19.21 -9.99
N PHE A 323 3.54 -19.61 -10.18
CA PHE A 323 3.97 -20.23 -11.43
C PHE A 323 4.06 -21.74 -11.24
N TYR A 324 3.44 -22.48 -12.14
CA TYR A 324 3.59 -23.92 -12.22
C TYR A 324 4.39 -24.25 -13.48
N VAL A 325 5.51 -24.95 -13.28
CA VAL A 325 6.40 -25.36 -14.35
C VAL A 325 6.24 -26.86 -14.55
N LYS A 326 5.78 -27.25 -15.74
CA LYS A 326 5.69 -28.64 -16.15
C LYS A 326 6.43 -28.85 -17.46
N ALA A 327 7.50 -29.63 -17.41
CA ALA A 327 8.18 -30.15 -18.59
C ALA A 327 7.82 -31.63 -18.74
N LEU A 328 7.12 -31.98 -19.84
CA LEU A 328 6.67 -33.35 -20.14
C LEU A 328 7.38 -33.86 -21.40
N VAL A 329 8.09 -34.98 -21.27
CA VAL A 329 8.72 -35.71 -22.38
C VAL A 329 7.63 -36.44 -23.18
N PRO A 330 7.66 -36.42 -24.53
CA PRO A 330 8.83 -36.66 -25.37
C PRO A 330 9.70 -35.46 -25.73
N ASP A 331 9.21 -34.23 -25.52
CA ASP A 331 9.86 -33.03 -26.04
C ASP A 331 10.34 -32.12 -24.90
N THR A 332 11.56 -32.38 -24.40
CA THR A 332 12.25 -31.57 -23.39
C THR A 332 12.64 -30.17 -23.89
N SER A 333 12.33 -29.82 -25.14
CA SER A 333 12.77 -28.56 -25.75
C SER A 333 12.02 -27.32 -25.23
N ARG A 334 10.88 -27.51 -24.56
CA ARG A 334 9.96 -26.42 -24.17
C ARG A 334 9.50 -26.54 -22.72
N LEU A 335 9.56 -25.41 -22.04
CA LEU A 335 9.03 -25.20 -20.70
C LEU A 335 7.63 -24.60 -20.82
N CYS A 336 6.64 -25.24 -20.22
CA CYS A 336 5.32 -24.65 -20.06
C CYS A 336 5.25 -23.96 -18.70
N ILE A 337 5.16 -22.62 -18.74
CA ILE A 337 5.01 -21.80 -17.55
C ILE A 337 3.54 -21.39 -17.46
N ASP A 338 2.83 -21.92 -16.47
CA ASP A 338 1.55 -21.37 -16.08
C ASP A 338 1.79 -20.05 -15.34
N VAL A 339 1.29 -18.94 -15.89
CA VAL A 339 1.43 -17.61 -15.27
C VAL A 339 0.19 -17.20 -14.48
N GLY A 340 -0.73 -18.15 -14.26
CA GLY A 340 -2.05 -17.93 -13.69
C GLY A 340 -3.07 -17.49 -14.74
N LEU A 341 -4.36 -17.51 -14.36
CA LEU A 341 -5.49 -17.11 -15.21
C LEU A 341 -5.68 -17.95 -16.50
N GLY A 342 -5.12 -19.16 -16.56
CA GLY A 342 -5.24 -20.06 -17.72
C GLY A 342 -4.36 -19.66 -18.91
N PHE A 343 -3.36 -18.80 -18.69
CA PHE A 343 -2.34 -18.48 -19.69
C PHE A 343 -1.12 -19.37 -19.53
N HIS A 344 -0.73 -19.99 -20.63
CA HIS A 344 0.50 -20.78 -20.71
C HIS A 344 1.49 -20.02 -21.57
N LEU A 345 2.65 -19.71 -20.99
CA LEU A 345 3.81 -19.26 -21.73
C LEU A 345 4.65 -20.49 -22.06
N GLU A 346 4.68 -20.85 -23.34
CA GLU A 346 5.65 -21.78 -23.86
C GLU A 346 6.92 -21.01 -24.25
N MET A 347 8.04 -21.40 -23.66
CA MET A 347 9.35 -20.87 -24.02
C MET A 347 10.37 -21.99 -24.05
N THR A 348 11.45 -21.81 -24.80
CA THR A 348 12.56 -22.76 -24.80
C THR A 348 13.32 -22.71 -23.47
N LEU A 349 14.01 -23.79 -23.11
CA LEU A 349 14.82 -23.83 -21.87
C LEU A 349 15.85 -22.67 -21.79
N PRO A 350 16.57 -22.29 -22.86
CA PRO A 350 17.47 -21.14 -22.82
C PRO A 350 16.75 -19.80 -22.59
N GLU A 351 15.58 -19.59 -23.21
CA GLU A 351 14.77 -18.37 -22.99
C GLU A 351 14.27 -18.26 -21.55
N ALA A 352 13.85 -19.38 -20.96
CA ALA A 352 13.45 -19.44 -19.55
C ALA A 352 14.62 -19.08 -18.62
N GLN A 353 15.82 -19.55 -18.94
CA GLN A 353 17.02 -19.25 -18.16
C GLN A 353 17.38 -17.77 -18.22
N ASP A 354 17.39 -17.17 -19.41
CA ASP A 354 17.61 -15.73 -19.61
C ASP A 354 16.57 -14.88 -18.86
N PHE A 355 15.31 -15.31 -18.88
CA PHE A 355 14.23 -14.66 -18.14
C PHE A 355 14.48 -14.68 -16.63
N LEU A 356 14.84 -15.83 -16.07
CA LEU A 356 15.08 -15.99 -14.62
C LEU A 356 16.31 -15.22 -14.16
N VAL A 357 17.37 -15.13 -14.98
CA VAL A 357 18.55 -14.30 -14.69
C VAL A 357 18.16 -12.83 -14.57
N LYS A 358 17.42 -12.28 -15.55
CA LYS A 358 16.93 -10.89 -15.49
C LYS A 358 16.01 -10.65 -14.29
N LYS A 359 15.16 -11.63 -13.96
CA LYS A 359 14.24 -11.53 -12.82
C LYS A 359 15.00 -11.51 -11.49
N GLU A 360 16.01 -12.36 -11.32
CA GLU A 360 16.88 -12.37 -10.14
C GLU A 360 17.60 -11.04 -9.96
N GLU A 361 18.19 -10.48 -11.01
CA GLU A 361 18.85 -9.17 -10.96
C GLU A 361 17.93 -8.06 -10.47
N LEU A 362 16.69 -8.00 -10.98
CA LEU A 362 15.69 -7.02 -10.55
C LEU A 362 15.31 -7.18 -9.09
N LEU A 363 15.13 -8.43 -8.62
CA LEU A 363 14.80 -8.72 -7.22
C LEU A 363 15.95 -8.32 -6.29
N LEU A 364 17.20 -8.63 -6.66
CA LEU A 364 18.39 -8.25 -5.89
C LEU A 364 18.55 -6.73 -5.81
N GLN A 365 18.32 -5.99 -6.90
CA GLN A 365 18.33 -4.52 -6.88
C GLN A 365 17.25 -3.95 -5.96
N GLY A 366 16.06 -4.56 -5.96
CA GLY A 366 14.96 -4.20 -5.04
C GLY A 366 15.34 -4.43 -3.57
N LEU A 367 15.95 -5.58 -3.27
CA LEU A 367 16.43 -5.92 -1.92
C LEU A 367 17.50 -4.94 -1.42
N GLU A 368 18.46 -4.53 -2.26
CA GLU A 368 19.51 -3.58 -1.85
C GLU A 368 18.92 -2.20 -1.52
N ARG A 369 17.95 -1.72 -2.31
CA ARG A 369 17.22 -0.48 -2.01
C ARG A 369 16.46 -0.57 -0.67
N LYS A 370 15.80 -1.70 -0.41
CA LYS A 370 15.07 -1.94 0.85
C LYS A 370 15.99 -2.06 2.06
N LYS A 371 17.15 -2.68 1.89
CA LYS A 371 18.21 -2.77 2.90
C LYS A 371 18.73 -1.37 3.27
N SER A 372 18.99 -0.52 2.28
CA SER A 372 19.37 0.89 2.49
C SER A 372 18.28 1.66 3.24
N LYS A 373 17.01 1.51 2.86
CA LYS A 373 15.87 2.12 3.57
C LYS A 373 15.77 1.65 5.03
N THR A 374 15.92 0.35 5.27
CA THR A 374 15.90 -0.23 6.63
C THR A 374 17.06 0.32 7.48
N ALA A 375 18.23 0.51 6.88
CA ALA A 375 19.38 1.12 7.54
C ALA A 375 19.15 2.59 7.91
N SER A 376 18.51 3.37 7.02
CA SER A 376 18.11 4.75 7.30
C SER A 376 17.14 4.83 8.47
N VAL A 377 16.07 4.04 8.44
CA VAL A 377 15.08 3.97 9.53
C VAL A 377 15.76 3.61 10.86
N LYS A 378 16.73 2.68 10.84
CA LYS A 378 17.51 2.33 12.03
C LYS A 378 18.38 3.50 12.53
N ALA A 379 18.94 4.31 11.64
CA ALA A 379 19.74 5.49 12.00
C ALA A 379 18.85 6.56 12.66
N ASP A 380 17.70 6.85 12.07
CA ASP A 380 16.72 7.82 12.60
C ASP A 380 16.22 7.41 14.00
N ILE A 381 15.98 6.11 14.20
CA ILE A 381 15.64 5.53 15.51
C ILE A 381 16.74 5.83 16.53
N HIS A 382 18.00 5.61 16.16
CA HIS A 382 19.14 5.79 17.06
C HIS A 382 19.33 7.27 17.40
N GLU A 383 19.18 8.17 16.44
CA GLU A 383 19.27 9.62 16.64
C GLU A 383 18.15 10.14 17.56
N ALA A 384 16.91 9.69 17.36
CA ALA A 384 15.79 10.05 18.22
C ALA A 384 15.99 9.58 19.68
N LEU A 385 16.45 8.34 19.87
CA LEU A 385 16.77 7.82 21.20
C LEU A 385 17.93 8.59 21.87
N HIS A 386 18.93 9.00 21.09
CA HIS A 386 20.05 9.78 21.59
C HIS A 386 19.63 11.19 22.04
N LEU A 387 18.75 11.85 21.27
CA LEU A 387 18.18 13.14 21.65
C LEU A 387 17.35 13.04 22.93
N ILE A 388 16.55 11.98 23.10
CA ILE A 388 15.79 11.73 24.33
C ILE A 388 16.72 11.57 25.53
N ASP A 389 17.78 10.76 25.39
CA ASP A 389 18.78 10.57 26.45
C ASP A 389 19.49 11.88 26.82
N LEU A 390 19.90 12.68 25.83
CA LEU A 390 20.46 14.02 26.04
C LEU A 390 19.50 14.93 26.81
N MET A 391 18.22 14.93 26.45
CA MET A 391 17.19 15.71 27.15
C MET A 391 17.02 15.25 28.61
N MET A 392 17.00 13.93 28.87
CA MET A 392 16.94 13.38 30.22
C MET A 392 18.17 13.72 31.07
N GLN A 393 19.36 13.73 30.46
CA GLN A 393 20.61 14.14 31.12
C GLN A 393 20.58 15.63 31.49
N VAL A 394 20.15 16.50 30.57
CA VAL A 394 19.96 17.93 30.84
C VAL A 394 18.96 18.16 31.98
N GLN A 395 17.82 17.46 31.97
CA GLN A 395 16.77 17.58 32.99
C GLN A 395 17.21 17.07 34.37
N SER A 396 18.03 16.01 34.41
CA SER A 396 18.55 15.45 35.67
C SER A 396 19.73 16.23 36.25
N GLY A 397 20.16 17.32 35.60
CA GLY A 397 21.31 18.12 36.00
C GLY A 397 22.67 17.43 35.77
N LYS A 398 22.67 16.22 35.22
CA LYS A 398 23.88 15.47 34.87
C LYS A 398 24.31 15.88 33.48
N LYS A 399 25.33 16.73 33.40
CA LYS A 399 25.89 17.23 32.14
C LYS A 399 27.33 16.74 31.91
N PRO A 400 27.61 15.43 31.92
CA PRO A 400 28.98 14.89 31.88
C PRO A 400 29.71 15.19 30.56
N TRP A 401 28.98 15.40 29.46
CA TRP A 401 29.50 15.75 28.13
C TRP A 401 29.91 17.22 28.00
N LEU A 402 29.31 18.13 28.78
CA LEU A 402 29.71 19.53 28.85
C LEU A 402 31.08 19.73 29.51
N ALA A 403 31.50 18.81 30.38
CA ALA A 403 32.84 18.84 31.00
C ALA A 403 33.99 18.61 29.99
N SER A 404 33.68 18.07 28.82
CA SER A 404 34.63 17.78 27.73
C SER A 404 34.51 18.73 26.53
N CYS A 405 33.52 19.62 26.52
CA CYS A 405 33.28 20.56 25.43
C CYS A 405 34.03 21.88 25.68
N ASP A 406 34.58 22.45 24.60
CA ASP A 406 35.26 23.75 24.64
C ASP A 406 34.27 24.86 25.07
N GLU A 407 34.68 25.71 26.02
CA GLU A 407 33.86 26.83 26.51
C GLU A 407 33.39 27.78 25.40
N SER A 408 34.13 27.89 24.30
CA SER A 408 33.73 28.68 23.13
C SER A 408 32.52 28.09 22.39
N LEU A 409 32.44 26.75 22.30
CA LEU A 409 31.33 26.03 21.69
C LEU A 409 30.06 26.11 22.57
N ILE A 410 30.26 26.13 23.89
CA ILE A 410 29.18 26.28 24.87
C ILE A 410 28.57 27.69 24.79
N LYS A 411 29.41 28.72 24.63
CA LYS A 411 28.96 30.10 24.42
C LYS A 411 28.19 30.28 23.12
N SER A 412 28.60 29.65 22.01
CA SER A 412 27.89 29.77 20.73
C SER A 412 26.52 29.09 20.69
N PHE A 413 26.21 28.23 21.66
CA PHE A 413 24.86 27.65 21.83
C PHE A 413 23.98 28.48 22.77
N ALA A 414 24.57 29.40 23.54
CA ALA A 414 23.87 30.27 24.50
C ALA A 414 23.53 31.65 23.92
N ASP A 415 24.33 32.15 22.98
CA ASP A 415 24.04 33.29 22.10
C ASP A 415 23.09 32.87 20.95
#